data_AF-A0A497TKB8-F1
#
_entry.id   AF-A0A497TKB8-F1
#
_cell.length_a   1.000
_cell.length_b   1.000
_cell.length_c   1.000
_cell.angle_alpha   90.00
_cell.angle_beta   90.00
_cell.angle_gamma   90.00
#
_symmetry.space_group_name_H-M   'P 1'
#
loop_
_entity.id
_entity.type
_entity.pdbx_description
1 polymer ?
#
loop_
_entity_poly.entity_id
_entity_poly.type
_entity_poly.pdbx_seq_one_letter_code
_entity_poly.pdbx_strand_id
1 'polypeptide(L)'
;MWLFKKEKQQTETRPNIIPVERVITLSSQGMSEPEIIETLKKEGYTPYQVDAALKQALKNTVNVTPTPPSPPRTQEPLAEFKKPEPEIKPEPSPVGVKKPSEGFIGPDTSKPPIEPPIGFEEFERLRSQTERETPRPEFESPVEPAAPLGFEDEELKPLPKLVKKSDKESIKEERRRMIEELVETIVEDKWKEFTTRFSDFEDRLGDVENKISSLEKRLKDIEEGRSAEFQDIENKIDSYKQNIAEMSAKMSSLEKAMKDTLTPMLQTMRSLSDAVKSLKKK
;
A
#
# COMPACT_ATOMS: atom_id res chain seq x y z
N MET A 1 41.97 -12.61 -21.52
CA MET A 1 41.86 -12.17 -20.12
C MET A 1 41.33 -10.73 -20.14
N TRP A 2 40.01 -10.55 -20.08
CA TRP A 2 39.37 -9.24 -20.22
C TRP A 2 39.18 -8.61 -18.84
N LEU A 3 39.92 -7.55 -18.53
CA LEU A 3 39.76 -6.77 -17.30
C LEU A 3 38.55 -5.83 -17.44
N PHE A 4 37.44 -6.20 -16.81
CA PHE A 4 36.28 -5.33 -16.62
C PHE A 4 36.65 -4.20 -15.64
N LYS A 5 36.92 -3.02 -16.19
CA LYS A 5 37.10 -1.78 -15.44
C LYS A 5 35.71 -1.30 -15.00
N LYS A 6 35.31 -1.68 -13.79
CA LYS A 6 34.08 -1.19 -13.13
C LYS A 6 34.27 0.29 -12.83
N GLU A 7 33.75 1.12 -13.70
CA GLU A 7 33.62 2.55 -13.50
C GLU A 7 32.59 2.78 -12.38
N LYS A 8 33.09 3.00 -11.16
CA LYS A 8 32.27 3.43 -10.02
C LYS A 8 31.74 4.81 -10.35
N GLN A 9 30.49 4.90 -10.77
CA GLN A 9 29.77 6.17 -10.79
C GLN A 9 29.80 6.72 -9.36
N GLN A 10 30.52 7.82 -9.18
CA GLN A 10 30.51 8.60 -7.95
C GLN A 10 29.07 9.06 -7.72
N THR A 11 28.37 8.39 -6.81
CA THR A 11 27.16 8.90 -6.19
C THR A 11 27.58 10.07 -5.32
N GLU A 12 27.63 11.27 -5.89
CA GLU A 12 27.69 12.51 -5.13
C GLU A 12 26.58 12.43 -4.08
N THR A 13 26.95 12.43 -2.80
CA THR A 13 26.03 12.51 -1.68
C THR A 13 25.32 13.85 -1.77
N ARG A 14 24.26 13.90 -2.57
CA ARG A 14 23.41 15.07 -2.67
C ARG A 14 22.87 15.37 -1.26
N PRO A 15 22.86 16.65 -0.87
CA PRO A 15 22.37 17.06 0.45
C PRO A 15 20.98 16.46 0.69
N ASN A 16 20.69 16.19 1.97
CA ASN A 16 19.50 15.55 2.52
C ASN A 16 18.20 16.31 2.18
N ILE A 17 17.87 16.37 0.90
CA ILE A 17 16.73 17.08 0.33
C ILE A 17 15.68 16.03 0.01
N ILE A 18 14.49 16.21 0.59
CA ILE A 18 13.33 15.36 0.36
C ILE A 18 12.86 15.56 -1.09
N PRO A 19 12.75 14.52 -1.93
CA PRO A 19 12.49 14.64 -3.38
C PRO A 19 11.02 14.89 -3.73
N VAL A 20 10.40 15.93 -3.13
CA VAL A 20 8.96 16.23 -3.30
C VAL A 20 8.60 16.50 -4.77
N GLU A 21 9.39 17.32 -5.46
CA GLU A 21 9.14 17.69 -6.86
C GLU A 21 9.19 16.47 -7.79
N ARG A 22 10.07 15.50 -7.48
CA ARG A 22 10.22 14.27 -8.25
C ARG A 22 8.97 13.40 -8.14
N VAL A 23 8.42 13.26 -6.93
CA VAL A 23 7.16 12.55 -6.67
C VAL A 23 6.01 13.17 -7.46
N ILE A 24 5.86 14.51 -7.42
CA ILE A 24 4.79 15.22 -8.15
C ILE A 24 4.92 14.99 -9.66
N THR A 25 6.16 15.01 -10.18
CA THR A 25 6.43 14.77 -11.60
C THR A 25 6.00 13.35 -12.00
N LEU A 26 6.43 12.33 -11.27
CA LEU A 26 6.11 10.93 -11.59
C LEU A 26 4.60 10.64 -11.43
N SER A 27 3.96 11.25 -10.42
CA SER A 27 2.51 11.17 -10.24
C SER A 27 1.74 11.82 -11.40
N SER A 28 2.18 13.00 -11.87
CA SER A 28 1.58 13.66 -13.03
C SER A 28 1.76 12.90 -14.34
N GLN A 29 2.81 12.05 -14.42
CA GLN A 29 3.04 11.12 -15.54
C GLN A 29 2.13 9.88 -15.48
N GLY A 30 1.33 9.72 -14.42
CA GLY A 30 0.41 8.58 -14.26
C GLY A 30 1.08 7.32 -13.71
N MET A 31 2.28 7.41 -13.14
CA MET A 31 2.89 6.26 -12.44
C MET A 31 2.12 5.94 -11.16
N SER A 32 2.00 4.64 -10.87
CA SER A 32 1.42 4.19 -9.61
C SER A 32 2.37 4.46 -8.44
N GLU A 33 1.83 4.70 -7.25
CA GLU A 33 2.61 4.90 -6.02
C GLU A 33 3.74 3.86 -5.80
N PRO A 34 3.53 2.54 -5.97
CA PRO A 34 4.62 1.56 -5.84
C PRO A 34 5.73 1.74 -6.89
N GLU A 35 5.40 2.10 -8.13
CA GLU A 35 6.40 2.37 -9.19
C GLU A 35 7.21 3.64 -8.88
N ILE A 36 6.58 4.66 -8.30
CA ILE A 36 7.24 5.88 -7.84
C ILE A 36 8.26 5.53 -6.74
N ILE A 37 7.87 4.71 -5.77
CA ILE A 37 8.75 4.26 -4.68
C ILE A 37 9.97 3.49 -5.24
N GLU A 38 9.75 2.56 -6.17
CA GLU A 38 10.85 1.82 -6.80
C GLU A 38 11.79 2.74 -7.59
N THR A 39 11.23 3.68 -8.34
CA THR A 39 12.01 4.64 -9.14
C THR A 39 12.90 5.49 -8.24
N LEU A 40 12.36 6.02 -7.14
CA LEU A 40 13.13 6.81 -6.18
C LEU A 40 14.17 5.97 -5.42
N LYS A 41 13.86 4.72 -5.07
CA LYS A 41 14.87 3.81 -4.49
C LYS A 41 16.02 3.55 -5.45
N LYS A 42 15.74 3.36 -6.76
CA LYS A 42 16.76 3.21 -7.81
C LYS A 42 17.60 4.48 -7.98
N GLU A 43 17.02 5.65 -7.76
CA GLU A 43 17.73 6.94 -7.76
C GLU A 43 18.56 7.18 -6.48
N GLY A 44 18.50 6.27 -5.50
CA GLY A 44 19.33 6.30 -4.29
C GLY A 44 18.70 7.01 -3.09
N TYR A 45 17.40 7.33 -3.15
CA TYR A 45 16.71 7.91 -2.00
C TYR A 45 16.42 6.86 -0.93
N THR A 46 16.55 7.27 0.34
CA THR A 46 16.24 6.39 1.47
C THR A 46 14.72 6.15 1.58
N PRO A 47 14.26 5.00 2.11
CA PRO A 47 12.83 4.72 2.27
C PRO A 47 12.10 5.83 3.06
N TYR A 48 12.75 6.37 4.09
CA TYR A 48 12.21 7.47 4.89
C TYR A 48 12.01 8.77 4.08
N GLN A 49 12.97 9.12 3.21
CA GLN A 49 12.85 10.30 2.34
C GLN A 49 11.74 10.13 1.30
N VAL A 50 11.58 8.92 0.76
CA VAL A 50 10.51 8.59 -0.19
C VAL A 50 9.14 8.77 0.45
N ASP A 51 8.94 8.21 1.64
CA ASP A 51 7.68 8.33 2.38
C ASP A 51 7.38 9.78 2.78
N ALA A 52 8.40 10.52 3.22
CA ALA A 52 8.27 11.94 3.55
C ALA A 52 7.89 12.77 2.32
N ALA A 53 8.52 12.50 1.16
CA ALA A 53 8.22 13.17 -0.10
C ALA A 53 6.81 12.87 -0.58
N LEU A 54 6.36 11.62 -0.46
CA LEU A 54 5.03 11.20 -0.85
C LEU A 54 3.93 11.88 -0.01
N LYS A 55 4.12 11.92 1.31
CA LYS A 55 3.21 12.64 2.22
C LYS A 55 3.14 14.14 1.91
N GLN A 56 4.28 14.77 1.63
CA GLN A 56 4.32 16.19 1.26
C GLN A 56 3.67 16.46 -0.10
N ALA A 57 3.88 15.60 -1.08
CA ALA A 57 3.24 15.70 -2.39
C ALA A 57 1.71 15.62 -2.28
N LEU A 58 1.19 14.65 -1.50
CA LEU A 58 -0.25 14.52 -1.25
C LEU A 58 -0.82 15.74 -0.54
N LYS A 59 -0.12 16.27 0.47
CA LYS A 59 -0.53 17.48 1.19
C LYS A 59 -0.60 18.70 0.27
N ASN A 60 0.35 18.82 -0.66
CA ASN A 60 0.37 19.93 -1.61
C ASN A 60 -0.74 19.81 -2.66
N THR A 61 -1.02 18.62 -3.18
CA THR A 61 -2.11 18.39 -4.14
C THR A 61 -3.48 18.77 -3.56
N VAL A 62 -3.71 18.50 -2.28
CA VAL A 62 -4.97 18.84 -1.59
C VAL A 62 -5.12 20.36 -1.38
N ASN A 63 -4.02 21.11 -1.35
CA ASN A 63 -4.03 22.57 -1.18
C ASN A 63 -4.04 23.35 -2.50
N VAL A 64 -4.02 22.68 -3.65
CA VAL A 64 -4.25 23.37 -4.94
C VAL A 64 -5.74 23.68 -5.03
N THR A 65 -6.08 24.91 -4.65
CA THR A 65 -7.36 25.58 -4.88
C THR A 65 -8.02 25.08 -6.17
N PRO A 66 -9.28 24.61 -6.14
CA PRO A 66 -9.93 24.04 -7.31
C PRO A 66 -9.89 25.05 -8.45
N THR A 67 -9.04 24.80 -9.44
CA THR A 67 -9.05 25.53 -10.70
C THR A 67 -10.46 25.34 -11.26
N PRO A 68 -11.21 26.44 -11.49
CA PRO A 68 -12.59 26.34 -11.94
C PRO A 68 -12.65 25.46 -13.21
N PRO A 69 -13.63 24.56 -13.30
CA PRO A 69 -13.73 23.63 -14.41
C PRO A 69 -13.75 24.43 -15.72
N SER A 70 -12.77 24.16 -16.59
CA SER A 70 -12.79 24.65 -17.96
C SER A 70 -14.17 24.37 -18.55
N PRO A 71 -14.83 25.37 -19.15
CA PRO A 71 -16.19 25.22 -19.64
C PRO A 71 -16.27 24.04 -20.61
N PRO A 72 -17.36 23.26 -20.55
CA PRO A 72 -17.55 22.10 -21.42
C PRO A 72 -17.42 22.56 -22.87
N ARG A 73 -16.51 21.90 -23.59
CA ARG A 73 -16.36 22.03 -25.03
C ARG A 73 -17.70 21.68 -25.66
N THR A 74 -18.43 22.71 -26.09
CA THR A 74 -19.67 22.61 -26.85
C THR A 74 -19.46 21.64 -28.01
N GLN A 75 -20.07 20.46 -27.90
CA GLN A 75 -20.22 19.58 -29.06
C GLN A 75 -21.16 20.29 -30.03
N GLU A 76 -20.68 20.48 -31.25
CA GLU A 76 -21.50 20.96 -32.37
C GLU A 76 -22.74 20.05 -32.52
N PRO A 77 -23.93 20.64 -32.71
CA PRO A 77 -25.14 19.87 -32.91
C PRO A 77 -25.11 19.19 -34.27
N LEU A 78 -24.99 17.86 -34.27
CA LEU A 78 -25.24 17.04 -35.45
C LEU A 78 -26.71 17.18 -35.85
N ALA A 79 -26.88 17.37 -37.15
CA ALA A 79 -28.12 17.70 -37.82
C ALA A 79 -29.30 16.78 -37.48
N GLU A 80 -30.42 17.46 -37.28
CA GLU A 80 -31.79 17.00 -37.25
C GLU A 80 -32.13 16.14 -38.49
N PHE A 81 -32.14 14.82 -38.33
CA PHE A 81 -32.68 13.91 -39.33
C PHE A 81 -34.19 13.80 -39.15
N LYS A 82 -34.91 14.45 -40.08
CA LYS A 82 -36.34 14.31 -40.32
C LYS A 82 -36.74 12.84 -40.47
N LYS A 83 -37.77 12.47 -39.72
CA LYS A 83 -38.64 11.31 -39.92
C LYS A 83 -39.33 11.39 -41.29
N PRO A 84 -39.44 10.28 -42.01
CA PRO A 84 -40.76 9.93 -42.54
C PRO A 84 -41.21 8.51 -42.18
N GLU A 85 -42.53 8.40 -42.21
CA GLU A 85 -43.46 7.30 -41.95
C GLU A 85 -43.22 6.05 -42.83
N PRO A 86 -43.80 4.87 -42.52
CA PRO A 86 -43.29 3.57 -42.95
C PRO A 86 -43.92 3.12 -44.27
N GLU A 87 -43.11 2.45 -45.10
CA GLU A 87 -43.64 1.64 -46.19
C GLU A 87 -42.94 0.28 -46.24
N ILE A 88 -43.75 -0.73 -46.55
CA ILE A 88 -43.60 -2.15 -46.31
C ILE A 88 -42.98 -2.82 -47.55
N LYS A 89 -41.84 -3.52 -47.42
CA LYS A 89 -41.59 -4.91 -47.89
C LYS A 89 -40.11 -5.32 -47.82
N PRO A 90 -39.81 -6.64 -47.74
CA PRO A 90 -38.50 -7.16 -47.36
C PRO A 90 -37.65 -7.54 -48.58
N GLU A 91 -36.35 -7.30 -48.50
CA GLU A 91 -35.36 -8.04 -49.29
C GLU A 91 -34.06 -8.24 -48.46
N PRO A 92 -33.49 -9.46 -48.42
CA PRO A 92 -32.37 -9.77 -47.54
C PRO A 92 -31.05 -9.39 -48.19
N SER A 93 -30.25 -8.56 -47.50
CA SER A 93 -28.85 -8.32 -47.85
C SER A 93 -27.92 -8.88 -46.77
N PRO A 94 -26.72 -9.34 -47.17
CA PRO A 94 -25.97 -10.38 -46.48
C PRO A 94 -25.19 -9.87 -45.28
N VAL A 95 -25.10 -10.73 -44.27
CA VAL A 95 -24.29 -10.59 -43.06
C VAL A 95 -22.83 -10.39 -43.45
N GLY A 96 -22.33 -9.18 -43.25
CA GLY A 96 -20.90 -8.87 -43.22
C GLY A 96 -20.27 -9.51 -42.00
N VAL A 97 -19.66 -10.68 -42.20
CA VAL A 97 -18.81 -11.37 -41.23
C VAL A 97 -17.62 -10.48 -40.90
N LYS A 98 -17.70 -9.77 -39.76
CA LYS A 98 -16.51 -9.18 -39.14
C LYS A 98 -15.73 -10.33 -38.49
N LYS A 99 -14.58 -10.65 -39.10
CA LYS A 99 -13.49 -11.44 -38.50
C LYS A 99 -13.22 -10.96 -37.07
N PRO A 100 -13.24 -11.83 -36.05
CA PRO A 100 -12.48 -11.60 -34.84
C PRO A 100 -11.01 -11.84 -35.17
N SER A 101 -10.21 -10.80 -34.98
CA SER A 101 -8.76 -10.86 -34.93
C SER A 101 -8.32 -11.83 -33.84
N GLU A 102 -7.62 -12.89 -34.25
CA GLU A 102 -6.74 -13.68 -33.41
C GLU A 102 -5.73 -12.75 -32.71
N GLY A 103 -5.99 -12.48 -31.44
CA GLY A 103 -5.07 -11.87 -30.51
C GLY A 103 -4.83 -12.86 -29.38
N PHE A 104 -3.85 -13.72 -29.61
CA PHE A 104 -3.28 -14.66 -28.65
C PHE A 104 -2.77 -13.88 -27.43
N ILE A 105 -3.48 -13.96 -26.29
CA ILE A 105 -2.95 -13.59 -24.98
C ILE A 105 -2.89 -14.88 -24.19
N GLY A 106 -1.72 -15.51 -24.18
CA GLY A 106 -1.45 -16.63 -23.31
C GLY A 106 -1.59 -16.20 -21.83
N PRO A 107 -1.96 -17.11 -20.92
CA PRO A 107 -1.87 -16.83 -19.50
C PRO A 107 -0.38 -16.69 -19.14
N ASP A 108 0.05 -15.47 -18.87
CA ASP A 108 1.34 -15.20 -18.27
C ASP A 108 1.32 -15.75 -16.83
N THR A 109 1.92 -16.93 -16.64
CA THR A 109 2.08 -17.59 -15.35
C THR A 109 3.30 -17.09 -14.59
N SER A 110 3.71 -15.83 -14.75
CA SER A 110 4.74 -15.21 -13.91
C SER A 110 4.17 -14.68 -12.59
N LYS A 111 3.58 -15.58 -11.81
CA LYS A 111 3.36 -15.34 -10.39
C LYS A 111 4.74 -15.44 -9.71
N PRO A 112 5.28 -14.38 -9.08
CA PRO A 112 6.50 -14.53 -8.30
C PRO A 112 6.23 -15.54 -7.17
N PRO A 113 7.23 -16.36 -6.78
CA PRO A 113 7.11 -17.25 -5.64
C PRO A 113 6.65 -16.43 -4.43
N ILE A 114 5.49 -16.80 -3.88
CA ILE A 114 5.03 -16.28 -2.60
C ILE A 114 6.05 -16.78 -1.57
N GLU A 115 6.99 -15.91 -1.20
CA GLU A 115 7.86 -16.17 -0.07
C GLU A 115 6.99 -16.40 1.16
N PRO A 116 7.29 -17.42 1.98
CA PRO A 116 6.53 -17.68 3.19
C PRO A 116 6.55 -16.41 4.06
N PRO A 117 5.43 -16.09 4.75
CA PRO A 117 5.41 -14.98 5.68
C PRO A 117 6.58 -15.12 6.65
N ILE A 118 7.38 -14.05 6.74
CA ILE A 118 8.50 -13.91 7.67
C ILE A 118 8.08 -14.51 9.01
N GLY A 119 8.67 -15.67 9.32
CA GLY A 119 8.28 -16.46 10.47
C GLY A 119 8.52 -15.68 11.75
N PHE A 120 7.67 -15.89 12.74
CA PHE A 120 7.77 -15.30 14.08
C PHE A 120 9.19 -15.41 14.70
N GLU A 121 9.96 -16.42 14.29
CA GLU A 121 11.37 -16.63 14.70
C GLU A 121 12.35 -15.54 14.20
N GLU A 122 12.07 -14.84 13.09
CA GLU A 122 12.92 -13.74 12.62
C GLU A 122 12.68 -12.46 13.43
N PHE A 123 11.45 -12.26 13.93
CA PHE A 123 11.10 -11.17 14.82
C PHE A 123 11.78 -11.32 16.21
N GLU A 124 11.93 -12.55 16.67
CA GLU A 124 12.60 -12.86 17.95
C GLU A 124 14.12 -12.63 17.87
N ARG A 125 14.75 -12.83 16.71
CA ARG A 125 16.18 -12.51 16.49
C ARG A 125 16.49 -11.02 16.53
N LEU A 126 15.55 -10.17 16.10
CA LEU A 126 15.70 -8.71 16.17
C LEU A 126 15.60 -8.18 17.61
N ARG A 127 14.80 -8.81 18.47
CA ARG A 127 14.78 -8.49 19.91
C ARG A 127 16.11 -8.86 20.58
N SER A 128 16.68 -10.01 20.25
CA SER A 128 17.95 -10.50 20.83
C SER A 128 19.17 -9.64 20.47
N GLN A 129 19.10 -8.79 19.43
CA GLN A 129 20.17 -7.87 19.07
C GLN A 129 20.07 -6.49 19.73
N THR A 130 18.92 -6.14 20.34
CA THR A 130 18.74 -4.84 21.00
C THR A 130 19.17 -4.85 22.48
N GLU A 131 19.53 -6.03 23.03
CA GLU A 131 20.03 -6.15 24.41
C GLU A 131 21.56 -6.09 24.54
N ARG A 132 22.31 -5.83 23.47
CA ARG A 132 23.74 -5.53 23.57
C ARG A 132 23.99 -4.04 23.43
N GLU A 133 24.56 -3.48 24.50
CA GLU A 133 25.21 -2.17 24.55
C GLU A 133 24.29 -0.95 24.69
N THR A 134 23.54 -0.88 25.78
CA THR A 134 23.51 0.40 26.50
C THR A 134 24.84 0.56 27.23
N PRO A 135 25.66 1.59 26.92
CA PRO A 135 26.84 1.89 27.70
C PRO A 135 26.37 2.20 29.12
N ARG A 136 26.78 1.35 30.06
CA ARG A 136 26.68 1.63 31.49
C ARG A 136 27.34 3.00 31.71
N PRO A 137 26.65 4.02 32.27
CA PRO A 137 27.34 5.22 32.70
C PRO A 137 28.36 4.78 33.75
N GLU A 138 29.63 4.81 33.37
CA GLU A 138 30.73 4.70 34.31
C GLU A 138 30.58 5.87 35.27
N PHE A 139 30.11 5.55 36.48
CA PHE A 139 30.23 6.45 37.61
C PHE A 139 31.74 6.57 37.86
N GLU A 140 32.37 7.55 37.23
CA GLU A 140 33.70 8.01 37.59
C GLU A 140 33.63 8.44 39.05
N SER A 141 34.06 7.54 39.92
CA SER A 141 34.41 7.83 41.30
C SER A 141 35.36 9.03 41.29
N PRO A 142 35.07 10.13 42.00
CA PRO A 142 36.03 11.23 42.13
C PRO A 142 37.33 10.69 42.72
N VAL A 143 38.37 10.64 41.90
CA VAL A 143 39.74 10.36 42.33
C VAL A 143 40.16 11.49 43.25
N GLU A 144 40.32 11.16 44.52
CA GLU A 144 40.92 12.00 45.56
C GLU A 144 42.38 12.31 45.17
N PRO A 145 42.77 13.57 44.93
CA PRO A 145 44.18 13.90 44.81
C PRO A 145 44.79 13.99 46.20
N ALA A 146 45.63 13.00 46.52
CA ALA A 146 46.56 13.05 47.63
C ALA A 146 47.48 14.27 47.48
N ALA A 147 47.34 15.24 48.40
CA ALA A 147 48.32 16.30 48.61
C ALA A 147 48.94 16.14 50.01
N PRO A 148 50.28 16.07 50.12
CA PRO A 148 50.97 16.18 51.40
C PRO A 148 51.15 17.68 51.70
N LEU A 149 50.37 18.21 52.64
CA LEU A 149 50.53 19.58 53.14
C LEU A 149 51.22 19.53 54.50
N GLY A 150 52.36 20.22 54.55
CA GLY A 150 53.28 20.26 55.67
C GLY A 150 52.65 20.77 56.95
N PHE A 151 53.12 20.17 58.04
CA PHE A 151 52.96 20.68 59.39
C PHE A 151 53.82 21.94 59.53
N GLU A 152 53.18 23.10 59.65
CA GLU A 152 53.77 24.25 60.31
C GLU A 152 53.07 24.41 61.67
N ASP A 153 53.88 24.42 62.72
CA ASP A 153 53.50 24.60 64.11
C ASP A 153 52.91 26.01 64.33
N GLU A 154 51.59 26.14 64.18
CA GLU A 154 50.87 27.37 64.56
C GLU A 154 50.32 27.25 66.00
N GLU A 155 51.12 27.81 66.91
CA GLU A 155 50.82 28.35 68.23
C GLU A 155 49.36 28.28 68.70
N LEU A 156 49.12 27.43 69.70
CA LEU A 156 47.86 27.16 70.40
C LEU A 156 47.14 28.43 70.86
N LYS A 157 46.12 28.86 70.11
CA LYS A 157 45.07 29.77 70.61
C LYS A 157 44.12 28.98 71.54
N PRO A 158 43.74 29.54 72.71
CA PRO A 158 42.89 28.85 73.68
C PRO A 158 41.52 28.52 73.08
N LEU A 159 41.16 27.24 73.20
CA LEU A 159 39.97 26.60 72.65
C LEU A 159 38.68 27.38 73.01
N PRO A 160 37.81 27.72 72.02
CA PRO A 160 36.48 28.20 72.30
C PRO A 160 35.67 27.11 73.01
N LYS A 161 35.01 27.50 74.10
CA LYS A 161 34.22 26.65 74.98
C LYS A 161 33.21 25.82 74.17
N LEU A 162 33.19 24.51 74.44
CA LEU A 162 32.28 23.49 73.93
C LEU A 162 30.84 24.02 73.77
N VAL A 163 30.43 24.22 72.52
CA VAL A 163 29.03 24.34 72.14
C VAL A 163 28.31 23.06 72.58
N LYS A 164 27.20 23.23 73.30
CA LYS A 164 26.42 22.19 73.94
C LYS A 164 25.97 21.16 72.90
N LYS A 165 26.14 19.86 73.19
CA LYS A 165 25.80 18.74 72.28
C LYS A 165 24.31 18.68 71.90
N SER A 166 23.43 19.39 72.60
CA SER A 166 21.99 19.46 72.32
C SER A 166 21.65 20.08 70.96
N ASP A 167 22.46 21.02 70.47
CA ASP A 167 22.07 21.83 69.32
C ASP A 167 22.34 21.09 67.99
N LYS A 168 23.25 20.10 68.00
CA LYS A 168 23.56 19.28 66.82
C LYS A 168 22.48 18.26 66.49
N GLU A 169 21.78 17.72 67.49
CA GLU A 169 20.69 16.78 67.26
C GLU A 169 19.46 17.48 66.67
N SER A 170 19.15 18.70 67.14
CA SER A 170 18.08 19.51 66.56
C SER A 170 18.32 19.83 65.09
N ILE A 171 19.54 20.21 64.71
CA ILE A 171 19.88 20.52 63.31
C ILE A 171 19.79 19.26 62.43
N LYS A 172 20.17 18.09 62.98
CA LYS A 172 20.07 16.82 62.24
C LYS A 172 18.62 16.41 62.03
N GLU A 173 17.77 16.61 63.02
CA GLU A 173 16.34 16.33 62.94
C GLU A 173 15.63 17.24 61.94
N GLU A 174 15.94 18.53 61.95
CA GLU A 174 15.40 19.49 60.98
C GLU A 174 15.80 19.14 59.55
N ARG A 175 17.06 18.74 59.33
CA ARG A 175 17.52 18.24 58.01
C ARG A 175 16.81 16.96 57.57
N ARG A 176 16.51 16.04 58.49
CA ARG A 176 15.73 14.83 58.16
C ARG A 176 14.33 15.20 57.69
N ARG A 177 13.66 16.11 58.39
CA ARG A 177 12.31 16.58 58.00
C ARG A 177 12.31 17.24 56.63
N MET A 178 13.30 18.08 56.33
CA MET A 178 13.42 18.70 55.00
C MET A 178 13.65 17.65 53.90
N ILE A 179 14.43 16.60 54.18
CA ILE A 179 14.66 15.53 53.20
C ILE A 179 13.39 14.71 52.99
N GLU A 180 12.65 14.40 54.06
CA GLU A 180 11.38 13.66 53.98
C GLU A 180 10.33 14.44 53.17
N GLU A 181 10.18 15.75 53.43
CA GLU A 181 9.27 16.62 52.67
C GLU A 181 9.67 16.72 51.19
N LEU A 182 10.97 16.85 50.89
CA LEU A 182 11.47 16.88 49.51
C LEU A 182 11.22 15.55 48.80
N VAL A 183 11.44 14.42 49.49
CA VAL A 183 11.19 13.09 48.94
C VAL A 183 9.70 12.87 48.70
N GLU A 184 8.83 13.28 49.62
CA GLU A 184 7.38 13.19 49.47
C GLU A 184 6.91 14.01 48.25
N THR A 185 7.38 15.24 48.12
CA THR A 185 7.06 16.11 46.97
C THR A 185 7.53 15.49 45.64
N ILE A 186 8.75 14.94 45.60
CA ILE A 186 9.28 14.29 44.39
C ILE A 186 8.48 13.04 44.03
N VAL A 187 8.12 12.23 45.02
CA VAL A 187 7.34 11.00 44.81
C VAL A 187 5.93 11.34 44.32
N GLU A 188 5.27 12.33 44.91
CA GLU A 188 3.95 12.79 44.46
C GLU A 188 3.98 13.34 43.03
N ASP A 189 4.95 14.18 42.70
CA ASP A 189 5.11 14.73 41.35
C ASP A 189 5.35 13.61 40.32
N LYS A 190 6.22 12.64 40.65
CA LYS A 190 6.50 11.50 39.76
C LYS A 190 5.33 10.53 39.65
N TRP A 191 4.59 10.32 40.73
CA TRP A 191 3.38 9.49 40.70
C TRP A 191 2.31 10.14 39.82
N LYS A 192 2.10 11.45 39.95
CA LYS A 192 1.16 12.21 39.12
C LYS A 192 1.55 12.19 37.64
N GLU A 193 2.84 12.38 37.33
CA GLU A 193 3.35 12.26 35.97
C GLU A 193 3.13 10.85 35.40
N PHE A 194 3.39 9.82 36.20
CA PHE A 194 3.17 8.43 35.82
C PHE A 194 1.69 8.12 35.57
N THR A 195 0.78 8.52 36.48
CA THR A 195 -0.67 8.32 36.31
C THR A 195 -1.19 9.02 35.06
N THR A 196 -0.68 10.22 34.76
CA THR A 196 -1.05 10.94 33.53
C THR A 196 -0.63 10.15 32.29
N ARG A 197 0.62 9.67 32.24
CA ARG A 197 1.12 8.85 31.13
C ARG A 197 0.37 7.52 30.98
N PHE A 198 -0.06 6.93 32.11
CA PHE A 198 -0.83 5.70 32.10
C PHE A 198 -2.24 5.92 31.55
N SER A 199 -2.89 7.03 31.92
CA SER A 199 -4.17 7.44 31.34
C SER A 199 -4.08 7.63 29.82
N ASP A 200 -3.06 8.37 29.35
CA ASP A 200 -2.83 8.56 27.92
C ASP A 200 -2.59 7.23 27.19
N PHE A 201 -1.98 6.25 27.87
CA PHE A 201 -1.76 4.92 27.32
C PHE A 201 -3.06 4.12 27.22
N GLU A 202 -3.93 4.20 28.23
CA GLU A 202 -5.25 3.58 28.24
C GLU A 202 -6.13 4.13 27.11
N ASP A 203 -6.13 5.45 26.92
CA ASP A 203 -6.84 6.11 25.80
C ASP A 203 -6.33 5.62 24.44
N ARG A 204 -5.01 5.49 24.29
CA ARG A 204 -4.39 4.97 23.07
C ARG A 204 -4.71 3.49 22.83
N LEU A 205 -4.83 2.68 23.88
CA LEU A 205 -5.27 1.30 23.76
C LEU A 205 -6.74 1.23 23.31
N GLY A 206 -7.61 2.08 23.86
CA GLY A 206 -8.99 2.22 23.40
C GLY A 206 -9.08 2.61 21.92
N ASP A 207 -8.26 3.55 21.46
CA ASP A 207 -8.17 3.91 20.04
C ASP A 207 -7.72 2.75 19.15
N VAL A 208 -6.78 1.93 19.63
CA VAL A 208 -6.32 0.73 18.91
C VAL A 208 -7.42 -0.33 18.85
N GLU A 209 -8.13 -0.59 19.95
CA GLU A 209 -9.26 -1.51 20.00
C GLU A 209 -10.36 -1.08 19.01
N ASN A 210 -10.74 0.21 19.03
CA ASN A 210 -11.70 0.76 18.08
C ASN A 210 -11.24 0.59 16.62
N LYS A 211 -9.95 0.81 16.33
CA LYS A 211 -9.39 0.56 14.99
C LYS A 211 -9.44 -0.91 14.61
N ILE A 212 -9.12 -1.82 15.53
CA ILE A 212 -9.20 -3.27 15.31
C ILE A 212 -10.64 -3.67 14.99
N SER A 213 -11.62 -3.23 15.78
CA SER A 213 -13.04 -3.50 15.48
C SER A 213 -13.48 -2.93 14.14
N SER A 214 -12.97 -1.76 13.74
CA SER A 214 -13.24 -1.19 12.42
C SER A 214 -12.63 -2.02 11.28
N LEU A 215 -11.42 -2.58 11.49
CA LEU A 215 -10.75 -3.45 10.52
C LEU A 215 -11.48 -4.80 10.39
N GLU A 216 -11.90 -5.38 11.51
CA GLU A 216 -12.70 -6.61 11.52
C GLU A 216 -14.01 -6.43 10.75
N LYS A 217 -14.71 -5.32 10.97
CA LYS A 217 -15.93 -5.00 10.22
C LYS A 217 -15.65 -4.87 8.72
N ARG A 218 -14.62 -4.10 8.33
CA ARG A 218 -14.24 -3.94 6.92
C ARG A 218 -13.84 -5.28 6.28
N LEU A 219 -13.15 -6.15 7.01
CA LEU A 219 -12.78 -7.48 6.53
C LEU A 219 -14.02 -8.33 6.29
N LYS A 220 -14.99 -8.29 7.20
CA LYS A 220 -16.26 -9.00 7.06
C LYS A 220 -17.09 -8.47 5.88
N ASP A 221 -17.18 -7.15 5.73
CA ASP A 221 -17.88 -6.54 4.59
C ASP A 221 -17.23 -6.94 3.25
N ILE A 222 -15.90 -7.05 3.19
CA ILE A 222 -15.17 -7.55 2.01
C ILE A 222 -15.45 -9.02 1.75
N GLU A 223 -15.47 -9.85 2.79
CA GLU A 223 -15.75 -11.28 2.68
C GLU A 223 -17.17 -11.52 2.14
N GLU A 224 -18.15 -10.83 2.70
CA GLU A 224 -19.55 -10.89 2.26
C GLU A 224 -19.71 -10.36 0.83
N GLY A 225 -19.10 -9.22 0.50
CA GLY A 225 -19.14 -8.64 -0.85
C GLY A 225 -18.51 -9.57 -1.89
N ARG A 226 -17.36 -10.17 -1.59
CA ARG A 226 -16.67 -11.11 -2.49
C ARG A 226 -17.48 -12.38 -2.69
N SER A 227 -18.12 -12.90 -1.64
CA SER A 227 -19.01 -14.06 -1.75
C SER A 227 -20.20 -13.79 -2.66
N ALA A 228 -20.83 -12.61 -2.54
CA ALA A 228 -21.94 -12.20 -3.40
C ALA A 228 -21.51 -12.03 -4.87
N GLU A 229 -20.35 -11.43 -5.12
CA GLU A 229 -19.78 -11.30 -6.47
C GLU A 229 -19.48 -12.66 -7.11
N PHE A 230 -18.92 -13.61 -6.36
CA PHE A 230 -18.70 -14.97 -6.87
C PHE A 230 -20.01 -15.65 -7.23
N GLN A 231 -21.04 -15.49 -6.42
CA GLN A 231 -22.36 -16.05 -6.71
C GLN A 231 -22.99 -15.42 -7.97
N ASP A 232 -22.82 -14.11 -8.20
CA ASP A 232 -23.25 -13.46 -9.45
C ASP A 232 -22.48 -13.99 -10.67
N ILE A 233 -21.18 -14.19 -10.54
CA ILE A 233 -20.35 -14.78 -11.61
C ILE A 233 -20.79 -16.21 -11.91
N GLU A 234 -21.05 -17.04 -10.91
CA GLU A 234 -21.58 -18.40 -11.09
C GLU A 234 -22.92 -18.38 -11.83
N ASN A 235 -23.84 -17.52 -11.42
CA ASN A 235 -25.14 -17.36 -12.09
C ASN A 235 -24.98 -16.92 -13.55
N LYS A 236 -24.06 -15.99 -13.85
CA LYS A 236 -23.75 -15.57 -15.22
C LYS A 236 -23.13 -16.69 -16.05
N ILE A 237 -22.22 -17.47 -15.47
CA ILE A 237 -21.62 -18.64 -16.13
C ILE A 237 -22.70 -19.65 -16.50
N ASP A 238 -23.64 -19.93 -15.59
CA ASP A 238 -24.72 -20.87 -15.86
C ASP A 238 -25.70 -20.35 -16.92
N SER A 239 -25.98 -19.05 -16.92
CA SER A 239 -26.73 -18.40 -18.02
C SER A 239 -26.01 -18.54 -19.36
N TYR A 240 -24.69 -18.33 -19.41
CA TYR A 240 -23.91 -18.53 -20.63
C TYR A 240 -23.90 -20.00 -21.08
N LYS A 241 -23.79 -20.96 -20.16
CA LYS A 241 -23.90 -22.39 -20.49
C LYS A 241 -25.25 -22.70 -21.13
N GLN A 242 -26.34 -22.17 -20.58
CA GLN A 242 -27.68 -22.35 -21.14
C GLN A 242 -27.78 -21.73 -22.55
N ASN A 243 -27.32 -20.49 -22.73
CA ASN A 243 -27.33 -19.81 -24.02
C ASN A 243 -26.51 -20.56 -25.09
N ILE A 244 -25.34 -21.10 -24.71
CA ILE A 244 -24.51 -21.92 -25.60
C ILE A 244 -25.21 -23.23 -25.95
N ALA A 245 -25.87 -23.88 -24.97
CA ALA A 245 -26.64 -25.09 -25.23
C ALA A 245 -27.80 -24.84 -26.21
N GLU A 246 -28.53 -23.75 -26.05
CA GLU A 246 -29.60 -23.33 -26.97
C GLU A 246 -29.07 -23.00 -28.36
N MET A 247 -27.93 -22.30 -28.44
CA MET A 247 -27.28 -21.98 -29.71
C MET A 247 -26.79 -23.25 -30.42
N SER A 248 -26.23 -24.20 -29.68
CA SER A 248 -25.81 -25.51 -30.20
C SER A 248 -27.01 -26.30 -30.77
N ALA A 249 -28.14 -26.30 -30.06
CA ALA A 249 -29.38 -26.91 -30.54
C ALA A 249 -29.89 -26.24 -31.83
N LYS A 250 -29.91 -24.90 -31.89
CA LYS A 250 -30.27 -24.13 -33.10
C LYS A 250 -29.32 -24.44 -34.26
N MET A 251 -28.01 -24.46 -34.01
CA MET A 251 -27.00 -24.73 -35.04
C MET A 251 -27.14 -26.16 -35.60
N SER A 252 -27.41 -27.14 -34.73
CA SER A 252 -27.71 -28.52 -35.14
C SER A 252 -28.98 -28.60 -36.01
N SER A 253 -30.04 -27.88 -35.64
CA SER A 253 -31.26 -27.81 -36.46
C SER A 253 -31.04 -27.14 -37.81
N LEU A 254 -30.20 -26.09 -37.85
CA LEU A 254 -29.82 -25.38 -39.08
C LEU A 254 -28.96 -26.28 -39.97
N GLU A 255 -28.00 -27.00 -39.40
CA GLU A 255 -27.20 -27.97 -40.14
C GLU A 255 -28.09 -29.04 -40.79
N LYS A 256 -29.09 -29.54 -40.05
CA LYS A 256 -30.05 -30.51 -40.58
C LYS A 256 -30.88 -29.92 -41.73
N ALA A 257 -31.44 -28.73 -41.55
CA ALA A 257 -32.20 -28.05 -42.60
C ALA A 257 -31.33 -27.74 -43.84
N MET A 258 -30.06 -27.39 -43.64
CA MET A 258 -29.12 -27.15 -44.73
C MET A 258 -28.77 -28.44 -45.48
N LYS A 259 -28.58 -29.57 -44.77
CA LYS A 259 -28.41 -30.89 -45.40
C LYS A 259 -29.64 -31.32 -46.19
N ASP A 260 -30.82 -31.10 -45.64
CA ASP A 260 -32.10 -31.45 -46.27
C ASP A 260 -32.37 -30.62 -47.53
N THR A 261 -31.89 -29.36 -47.58
CA THR A 261 -32.03 -28.47 -48.76
C THR A 261 -30.91 -28.66 -49.80
N LEU A 262 -29.67 -28.90 -49.37
CA LEU A 262 -28.53 -29.12 -50.28
C LEU A 262 -28.67 -30.42 -51.08
N THR A 263 -29.20 -31.49 -50.48
CA THR A 263 -29.33 -32.81 -51.11
C THR A 263 -30.17 -32.78 -52.41
N PRO A 264 -31.42 -32.28 -52.41
CA PRO A 264 -32.21 -32.17 -53.63
C PRO A 264 -31.62 -31.15 -54.61
N MET A 265 -31.02 -30.06 -54.14
CA MET A 265 -30.36 -29.09 -55.03
C MET A 265 -29.20 -29.74 -55.80
N LEU A 266 -28.35 -30.52 -55.13
CA LEU A 266 -27.28 -31.29 -55.79
C LEU A 266 -27.83 -32.33 -56.77
N GLN A 267 -28.97 -32.97 -56.47
CA GLN A 267 -29.64 -33.87 -57.40
C GLN A 267 -30.18 -33.13 -58.64
N THR A 268 -30.80 -31.96 -58.46
CA THR A 268 -31.27 -31.12 -59.58
C THR A 268 -30.13 -30.62 -60.45
N MET A 269 -29.01 -30.18 -59.87
CA MET A 269 -27.81 -29.76 -60.62
C MET A 269 -27.19 -30.91 -61.43
N ARG A 270 -27.18 -32.14 -60.89
CA ARG A 270 -26.75 -33.33 -61.63
C ARG A 270 -27.70 -33.64 -62.78
N SER A 271 -29.02 -33.64 -62.54
CA SER A 271 -30.04 -33.87 -63.57
C SER A 271 -29.95 -32.84 -64.70
N LEU A 272 -29.75 -31.56 -64.38
CA LEU A 272 -29.52 -30.48 -65.35
C LEU A 272 -28.23 -30.71 -66.14
N SER A 273 -27.13 -31.08 -65.48
CA SER A 273 -25.87 -31.41 -66.16
C SER A 273 -26.03 -32.57 -67.14
N ASP A 274 -26.80 -33.60 -66.79
CA ASP A 274 -27.06 -34.75 -67.66
C ASP A 274 -27.97 -34.37 -68.83
N ALA A 275 -29.01 -33.56 -68.59
CA ALA A 275 -29.87 -33.02 -69.63
C ALA A 275 -29.07 -32.18 -70.65
N VAL A 276 -28.22 -31.26 -70.19
CA VAL A 276 -27.35 -30.44 -71.05
C VAL A 276 -26.38 -31.32 -71.85
N LYS A 277 -25.77 -32.34 -71.22
CA LYS A 277 -24.91 -33.29 -71.92
C LYS A 277 -25.66 -34.08 -72.99
N SER A 278 -26.89 -34.49 -72.72
CA SER A 278 -27.73 -35.20 -73.69
C SER A 278 -28.12 -34.30 -74.87
N LEU A 279 -28.36 -33.01 -74.61
CA LEU A 279 -28.72 -32.02 -75.63
C LEU A 279 -27.53 -31.70 -76.54
N LYS A 280 -26.32 -31.68 -76.00
CA LYS A 280 -25.07 -31.47 -76.76
C LYS A 280 -24.68 -32.65 -77.65
N LYS A 281 -25.25 -33.85 -77.43
CA LYS A 281 -24.98 -35.05 -78.23
C LYS A 281 -25.92 -35.21 -79.44
N LYS A 282 -27.03 -34.48 -79.48
CA LYS A 282 -27.92 -34.41 -80.66
C LYS A 282 -27.44 -33.32 -81.60
#